data_AF-A0A2H0NYY4-F1
#
_entry.id   AF-A0A2H0NYY4-F1
#
_cell.length_a   1.000
_cell.length_b   1.000
_cell.length_c   1.000
_cell.angle_alpha   90.00
_cell.angle_beta   90.00
_cell.angle_gamma   90.00
#
_symmetry.space_group_name_H-M   'P 1'
#
loop_
_entity.id
_entity.type
_entity.pdbx_description
1 polymer ?
#
loop_
_entity_poly.entity_id
_entity_poly.type
_entity_poly.pdbx_seq_one_letter_code
_entity_poly.pdbx_strand_id
1 'polypeptide(L)'
;MNRRPAGAFVGGVFFASLQFCYFVQLESQLSSAWTTYAAVGLSWMAGILAGLLFGTGGRRQEAILRWGSLASYMLAWSMLRLHPFDNRFLALYAVCVLASGAHAGCFFRSGASFPATPRSFLLHENNGFLVGMVLSLLGFSWNAGVFTFAAPVALTFLLQSF
;
A
#
# COMPACT_ATOMS: atom_id res chain seq x y z
N MET A 1 19.61 8.21 17.74
CA MET A 1 18.63 7.11 17.69
C MET A 1 18.34 6.76 16.25
N ASN A 2 18.58 5.50 15.85
CA ASN A 2 18.31 5.01 14.50
C ASN A 2 16.80 5.10 14.22
N ARG A 3 16.36 6.08 13.41
CA ARG A 3 14.95 6.20 12.92
C ARG A 3 14.52 5.06 11.97
N ARG A 4 15.45 4.16 11.71
CA ARG A 4 15.50 3.13 10.68
C ARG A 4 14.58 1.92 10.93
N PRO A 5 14.58 1.25 12.10
CA PRO A 5 13.64 0.16 12.41
C PRO A 5 12.19 0.64 12.58
N ALA A 6 11.99 1.84 13.13
CA ALA A 6 10.67 2.43 13.25
C ALA A 6 10.07 2.75 11.87
N GLY A 7 10.87 3.29 10.94
CA GLY A 7 10.44 3.50 9.56
C GLY A 7 10.09 2.18 8.84
N ALA A 8 10.87 1.11 9.03
CA ALA A 8 10.56 -0.21 8.49
C ALA A 8 9.22 -0.73 9.01
N PHE A 9 9.00 -0.67 10.32
CA PHE A 9 7.75 -1.10 10.95
C PHE A 9 6.54 -0.27 10.48
N VAL A 10 6.65 1.07 10.49
CA VAL A 10 5.57 1.95 10.00
C VAL A 10 5.30 1.73 8.52
N GLY A 11 6.34 1.47 7.72
CA GLY A 11 6.21 1.09 6.31
C GLY A 11 5.36 -0.18 6.15
N GLY A 12 5.66 -1.23 6.92
CA GLY A 12 4.86 -2.46 6.92
C GLY A 12 3.39 -2.21 7.30
N VAL A 13 3.14 -1.44 8.36
CA VAL A 13 1.77 -1.05 8.77
C VAL A 13 1.05 -0.32 7.65
N PHE A 14 1.72 0.63 6.99
CA PHE A 14 1.20 1.39 5.86
C PHE A 14 0.85 0.48 4.68
N PHE A 15 1.75 -0.41 4.24
CA PHE A 15 1.52 -1.26 3.07
C PHE A 15 0.40 -2.28 3.31
N ALA A 16 0.37 -2.93 4.47
CA ALA A 16 -0.73 -3.82 4.83
C ALA A 16 -2.06 -3.06 4.81
N SER A 17 -2.13 -1.91 5.49
CA SER A 17 -3.38 -1.15 5.57
C SER A 17 -3.84 -0.67 4.21
N LEU A 18 -2.93 -0.19 3.37
CA LEU A 18 -3.25 0.27 2.03
C LEU A 18 -3.75 -0.88 1.13
N GLN A 19 -3.07 -2.04 1.16
CA GLN A 19 -3.46 -3.21 0.37
C GLN A 19 -4.85 -3.71 0.77
N PHE A 20 -5.14 -3.80 2.07
CA PHE A 20 -6.45 -4.18 2.56
C PHE A 20 -7.52 -3.12 2.26
N CYS A 21 -7.19 -1.83 2.32
CA CYS A 21 -8.11 -0.76 1.91
C CYS A 21 -8.45 -0.85 0.42
N TYR A 22 -7.49 -1.15 -0.46
CA TYR A 22 -7.78 -1.43 -1.87
C TYR A 22 -8.71 -2.63 -2.01
N PHE A 23 -8.40 -3.73 -1.33
CA PHE A 23 -9.21 -4.95 -1.37
C PHE A 23 -10.66 -4.71 -0.96
N VAL A 24 -10.90 -4.13 0.23
CA VAL A 24 -12.26 -3.91 0.75
C VAL A 24 -13.07 -2.97 -0.15
N GLN A 25 -12.46 -1.91 -0.68
CA GLN A 25 -13.17 -1.00 -1.60
C GLN A 25 -13.58 -1.69 -2.89
N LEU A 26 -12.65 -2.37 -3.53
CA LEU A 26 -12.92 -3.05 -4.79
C LEU A 26 -13.95 -4.15 -4.57
N GLU A 27 -13.84 -4.92 -3.48
CA GLU A 27 -14.79 -5.98 -3.17
C GLU A 27 -16.20 -5.44 -2.88
N SER A 28 -16.30 -4.29 -2.21
CA SER A 28 -17.61 -3.71 -1.91
C SER A 28 -18.35 -3.19 -3.16
N GLN A 29 -17.63 -2.93 -4.25
CA GLN A 29 -18.15 -2.24 -5.44
C GLN A 29 -18.00 -3.05 -6.74
N LEU A 30 -17.32 -4.20 -6.72
CA LEU A 30 -17.21 -5.12 -7.85
C LEU A 30 -18.00 -6.39 -7.56
N SER A 31 -18.66 -6.94 -8.58
CA SER A 31 -19.56 -8.09 -8.40
C SER A 31 -18.86 -9.45 -8.32
N SER A 32 -17.52 -9.52 -8.48
CA SER A 32 -16.76 -10.78 -8.58
C SER A 32 -15.56 -10.77 -7.64
N ALA A 33 -15.66 -11.56 -6.56
CA ALA A 33 -14.60 -11.75 -5.58
C ALA A 33 -13.29 -12.20 -6.23
N TRP A 34 -13.36 -13.18 -7.14
CA TRP A 34 -12.18 -13.68 -7.87
C TRP A 34 -11.46 -12.57 -8.63
N THR A 35 -12.22 -11.70 -9.31
CA THR A 35 -11.68 -10.60 -10.09
C THR A 35 -11.00 -9.56 -9.19
N THR A 36 -11.60 -9.26 -8.03
CA THR A 36 -11.00 -8.37 -7.03
C THR A 36 -9.68 -8.93 -6.51
N TYR A 37 -9.65 -10.21 -6.09
CA TYR A 37 -8.43 -10.85 -5.59
C TYR A 37 -7.32 -10.83 -6.64
N ALA A 38 -7.64 -11.17 -7.89
CA ALA A 38 -6.68 -11.15 -8.98
C ALA A 38 -6.18 -9.74 -9.26
N ALA A 39 -7.07 -8.74 -9.34
CA ALA A 39 -6.70 -7.35 -9.62
C ALA A 39 -5.83 -6.77 -8.49
N VAL A 40 -6.18 -6.99 -7.22
CA VAL A 40 -5.36 -6.47 -6.11
C VAL A 40 -4.06 -7.26 -5.99
N GLY A 41 -4.14 -8.58 -5.90
CA GLY A 41 -2.97 -9.44 -5.67
C GLY A 41 -1.94 -9.37 -6.79
N LEU A 42 -2.36 -9.64 -8.03
CA LEU A 42 -1.43 -9.70 -9.17
C LEU A 42 -0.85 -8.34 -9.50
N SER A 43 -1.68 -7.28 -9.51
CA SER A 43 -1.18 -5.93 -9.79
C SER A 43 -0.26 -5.42 -8.70
N TRP A 44 -0.55 -5.72 -7.42
CA TRP A 44 0.33 -5.35 -6.32
C TRP A 44 1.68 -6.06 -6.43
N MET A 45 1.70 -7.37 -6.70
CA MET A 45 2.92 -8.15 -6.90
C MET A 45 3.72 -7.64 -8.12
N ALA A 46 3.05 -7.40 -9.24
CA ALA A 46 3.68 -6.80 -10.43
C ALA A 46 4.26 -5.42 -10.12
N GLY A 47 3.55 -4.63 -9.31
CA GLY A 47 4.02 -3.35 -8.78
C GLY A 47 5.30 -3.51 -7.97
N ILE A 48 5.32 -4.41 -6.98
CA ILE A 48 6.52 -4.68 -6.15
C ILE A 48 7.71 -5.04 -7.05
N LEU A 49 7.52 -5.93 -8.02
CA LEU A 49 8.57 -6.30 -8.97
C LEU A 49 9.06 -5.09 -9.77
N ALA A 50 8.16 -4.26 -10.30
CA ALA A 50 8.52 -3.04 -11.01
C ALA A 50 9.32 -2.07 -10.11
N GLY A 51 8.89 -1.88 -8.86
CA GLY A 51 9.60 -1.04 -7.89
C GLY A 51 10.99 -1.57 -7.54
N LEU A 52 11.15 -2.89 -7.43
CA LEU A 52 12.44 -3.52 -7.19
C LEU A 52 13.38 -3.39 -8.40
N LEU A 53 12.87 -3.54 -9.62
CA LEU A 53 13.67 -3.49 -10.85
C LEU A 53 14.07 -2.06 -11.24
N PHE A 54 13.13 -1.12 -11.17
CA PHE A 54 13.31 0.25 -11.68
C PHE A 54 13.53 1.31 -10.60
N GLY A 55 13.37 0.97 -9.32
CA GLY A 55 13.62 1.90 -8.20
C GLY A 55 15.10 2.28 -8.09
N THR A 56 15.41 3.54 -7.80
CA THR A 56 16.79 3.99 -7.54
C THR A 56 17.18 3.92 -6.07
N GLY A 57 16.21 3.67 -5.17
CA GLY A 57 16.45 3.63 -3.72
C GLY A 57 16.66 5.01 -3.07
N GLY A 58 16.45 6.10 -3.82
CA GLY A 58 16.67 7.45 -3.33
C GLY A 58 15.48 8.00 -2.54
N ARG A 59 15.77 8.75 -1.45
CA ARG A 59 14.76 9.35 -0.56
C ARG A 59 13.74 10.25 -1.29
N ARG A 60 14.17 10.98 -2.33
CA ARG A 60 13.28 11.80 -3.16
C ARG A 60 12.30 10.94 -3.97
N GLN A 61 12.79 9.85 -4.57
CA GLN A 61 11.93 8.94 -5.33
C GLN A 61 10.93 8.25 -4.40
N GLU A 62 11.37 7.81 -3.22
CA GLU A 62 10.48 7.22 -2.23
C GLU A 62 9.36 8.18 -1.81
N ALA A 63 9.69 9.46 -1.55
CA ALA A 63 8.68 10.48 -1.24
C ALA A 63 7.68 10.69 -2.39
N ILE A 64 8.15 10.74 -3.64
CA ILE A 64 7.28 10.87 -4.83
C ILE A 64 6.37 9.65 -4.94
N LEU A 65 6.91 8.43 -4.81
CA LEU A 65 6.13 7.20 -4.91
C LEU A 65 5.14 7.05 -3.77
N ARG A 66 5.46 7.53 -2.58
CA ARG A 66 4.56 7.55 -1.42
C ARG A 66 3.33 8.42 -1.68
N TRP A 67 3.56 9.66 -2.09
CA TRP A 67 2.47 10.56 -2.47
C TRP A 67 1.72 10.08 -3.71
N GLY A 68 2.44 9.50 -4.67
CA GLY A 68 1.85 8.86 -5.85
C GLY A 68 0.94 7.70 -5.47
N SER A 69 1.34 6.88 -4.49
CA SER A 69 0.54 5.78 -3.98
C SER A 69 -0.74 6.27 -3.29
N LEU A 70 -0.66 7.33 -2.48
CA LEU A 70 -1.85 7.96 -1.92
C LEU A 70 -2.76 8.55 -3.02
N ALA A 71 -2.18 9.23 -4.02
CA ALA A 71 -2.94 9.80 -5.12
C ALA A 71 -3.64 8.72 -5.97
N SER A 72 -2.95 7.63 -6.30
CA SER A 72 -3.53 6.47 -6.98
C SER A 72 -4.67 5.85 -6.18
N TYR A 73 -4.50 5.76 -4.85
CA TYR A 73 -5.52 5.24 -3.97
C TYR A 73 -6.75 6.15 -3.92
N MET A 74 -6.55 7.46 -3.76
CA MET A 74 -7.63 8.45 -3.76
C MET A 74 -8.36 8.52 -5.11
N LEU A 75 -7.63 8.32 -6.22
CA LEU A 75 -8.22 8.21 -7.55
C LEU A 75 -9.13 6.99 -7.65
N ALA A 76 -8.65 5.81 -7.24
CA ALA A 76 -9.44 4.58 -7.23
C ALA A 76 -10.69 4.73 -6.33
N TRP A 77 -10.51 5.27 -5.12
CA TRP A 77 -11.60 5.55 -4.18
C TRP A 77 -12.66 6.48 -4.77
N SER A 78 -12.24 7.56 -5.43
CA SER A 78 -13.15 8.53 -6.03
C SER A 78 -13.91 7.93 -7.20
N MET A 79 -13.20 7.21 -8.09
CA MET A 79 -13.80 6.55 -9.25
C MET A 79 -14.80 5.48 -8.85
N LEU A 80 -14.52 4.67 -7.81
CA LEU A 80 -15.45 3.66 -7.29
C LEU A 80 -16.72 4.26 -6.67
N ARG A 81 -16.68 5.51 -6.21
CA ARG A 81 -17.86 6.23 -5.72
C ARG A 81 -18.68 6.86 -6.83
N LEU A 82 -18.02 7.36 -7.89
CA LEU A 82 -18.68 7.97 -9.03
C LEU A 82 -19.28 6.92 -9.99
N HIS A 83 -18.64 5.75 -10.10
CA HIS A 83 -19.00 4.67 -11.01
C HIS A 83 -19.05 3.31 -10.29
N PRO A 84 -19.98 3.12 -9.32
CA PRO A 84 -20.11 1.85 -8.62
C PRO A 84 -20.53 0.72 -9.58
N PHE A 85 -20.00 -0.50 -9.38
CA PHE A 85 -20.29 -1.69 -10.18
C PHE A 85 -19.90 -1.61 -11.67
N ASP A 86 -19.08 -0.64 -12.07
CA ASP A 86 -18.62 -0.50 -13.45
C ASP A 86 -17.25 -1.16 -13.69
N ASN A 87 -17.28 -2.36 -14.26
CA ASN A 87 -16.08 -3.15 -14.56
C ASN A 87 -15.18 -2.54 -15.64
N ARG A 88 -15.63 -1.52 -16.40
CA ARG A 88 -14.81 -0.86 -17.44
C ARG A 88 -13.56 -0.20 -16.85
N PHE A 89 -13.62 0.20 -15.58
CA PHE A 89 -12.51 0.83 -14.87
C PHE A 89 -11.57 -0.17 -14.18
N LEU A 90 -11.78 -1.48 -14.34
CA LEU A 90 -10.94 -2.50 -13.70
C LEU A 90 -9.45 -2.33 -14.04
N ALA A 91 -9.12 -2.02 -15.29
CA ALA A 91 -7.75 -1.75 -15.72
C ALA A 91 -7.16 -0.52 -15.01
N LEU A 92 -7.96 0.53 -14.82
CA LEU A 92 -7.53 1.72 -14.06
C LEU A 92 -7.23 1.36 -12.60
N TYR A 93 -8.10 0.57 -11.96
CA TYR A 93 -7.90 0.13 -10.58
C TYR A 93 -6.64 -0.73 -10.45
N ALA A 94 -6.43 -1.67 -11.38
CA ALA A 94 -5.22 -2.48 -11.46
C ALA A 94 -3.95 -1.62 -11.57
N VAL A 95 -3.97 -0.56 -12.41
CA VAL A 95 -2.86 0.39 -12.53
C VAL A 95 -2.63 1.17 -11.23
N CYS A 96 -3.69 1.58 -10.53
CA CYS A 96 -3.57 2.29 -9.24
C CYS A 96 -2.95 1.40 -8.15
N VAL A 97 -3.39 0.14 -8.08
CA VAL A 97 -2.83 -0.88 -7.20
C VAL A 97 -1.36 -1.14 -7.55
N LEU A 98 -1.05 -1.30 -8.84
CA LEU A 98 0.32 -1.52 -9.33
C LEU A 98 1.24 -0.36 -8.95
N ALA A 99 0.80 0.89 -9.15
CA ALA A 99 1.57 2.07 -8.76
C ALA A 99 1.86 2.10 -7.26
N SER A 100 0.89 1.67 -6.43
CA SER A 100 1.07 1.55 -4.98
C SER A 100 2.00 0.40 -4.59
N GLY A 101 1.92 -0.75 -5.29
CA GLY A 101 2.87 -1.85 -5.14
C GLY A 101 4.30 -1.46 -5.54
N ALA A 102 4.45 -0.62 -6.57
CA ALA A 102 5.76 -0.10 -7.00
C ALA A 102 6.41 0.78 -5.93
N HIS A 103 5.62 1.52 -5.16
CA HIS A 103 6.12 2.20 -3.96
C HIS A 103 6.68 1.20 -2.93
N ALA A 104 5.98 0.10 -2.66
CA ALA A 104 6.48 -0.96 -1.76
C ALA A 104 7.78 -1.60 -2.28
N GLY A 105 7.86 -1.91 -3.57
CA GLY A 105 9.09 -2.43 -4.18
C GLY A 105 10.28 -1.48 -4.06
N CYS A 106 10.07 -0.19 -4.32
CA CYS A 106 11.12 0.82 -4.15
C CYS A 106 11.51 1.00 -2.68
N PHE A 107 10.56 0.87 -1.75
CA PHE A 107 10.82 0.88 -0.31
C PHE A 107 11.72 -0.30 0.09
N PHE A 108 11.44 -1.52 -0.37
CA PHE A 108 12.30 -2.68 -0.12
C PHE A 108 13.71 -2.50 -0.70
N ARG A 109 13.85 -1.92 -1.89
CA ARG A 109 15.16 -1.62 -2.49
C ARG A 109 15.94 -0.58 -1.69
N SER A 110 15.25 0.45 -1.19
CA SER A 110 15.83 1.44 -0.28
C SER A 110 16.26 0.77 1.03
N GLY A 111 15.44 -0.14 1.56
CA GLY A 111 15.70 -1.01 2.70
C GLY A 111 16.91 -1.92 2.57
N ALA A 112 17.17 -2.44 1.36
CA ALA A 112 18.29 -3.33 1.08
C ALA A 112 19.66 -2.63 1.15
N SER A 113 19.70 -1.29 1.05
CA SER A 113 20.92 -0.50 1.19
C SER A 113 21.27 -0.16 2.65
N PHE A 114 20.53 -0.73 3.63
CA PHE A 114 20.80 -0.51 5.04
C PHE A 114 22.11 -1.21 5.47
N PRO A 115 22.95 -0.57 6.30
CA PRO A 115 24.16 -1.18 6.85
C PRO A 115 23.88 -2.24 7.93
N ALA A 116 22.63 -2.37 8.38
CA ALA A 116 22.18 -3.51 9.19
C ALA A 116 21.83 -4.69 8.27
N THR A 117 21.95 -5.93 8.76
CA THR A 117 21.63 -7.12 7.95
C THR A 117 20.21 -7.00 7.37
N PRO A 118 19.99 -7.31 6.07
CA PRO A 118 18.67 -7.28 5.42
C PRO A 118 17.58 -8.01 6.21
N ARG A 119 17.98 -9.05 6.96
CA ARG A 119 17.14 -9.80 7.90
C ARG A 119 16.47 -8.91 8.95
N SER A 120 17.19 -7.95 9.54
CA SER A 120 16.64 -7.06 10.57
C SER A 120 15.62 -6.09 9.99
N PHE A 121 15.89 -5.53 8.81
CA PHE A 121 14.93 -4.68 8.10
C PHE A 121 13.62 -5.43 7.83
N LEU A 122 13.72 -6.62 7.23
CA LEU A 122 12.55 -7.46 6.93
C LEU A 122 11.82 -7.92 8.20
N LEU A 123 12.51 -8.14 9.31
CA LEU A 123 11.85 -8.47 10.58
C LEU A 123 10.92 -7.34 11.05
N HIS A 124 11.41 -6.10 11.05
CA HIS A 124 10.61 -4.95 11.50
C HIS A 124 9.47 -4.63 10.54
N GLU A 125 9.73 -4.69 9.24
CA GLU A 125 8.70 -4.47 8.22
C GLU A 125 7.61 -5.54 8.28
N ASN A 126 7.95 -6.83 8.35
CA ASN A 126 6.96 -7.91 8.46
C ASN A 126 6.13 -7.81 9.74
N ASN A 127 6.76 -7.49 10.88
CA ASN A 127 6.02 -7.26 12.12
C ASN A 127 5.05 -6.07 11.99
N GLY A 128 5.49 -5.01 11.32
CA GLY A 128 4.64 -3.88 10.97
C GLY A 128 3.47 -4.30 10.07
N PHE A 129 3.73 -5.11 9.06
CA PHE A 129 2.73 -5.63 8.14
C PHE A 129 1.67 -6.47 8.88
N LEU A 130 2.08 -7.41 9.74
CA LEU A 130 1.17 -8.18 10.59
C LEU A 130 0.29 -7.28 11.46
N VAL A 131 0.89 -6.28 12.12
CA VAL A 131 0.13 -5.30 12.93
C VAL A 131 -0.82 -4.50 12.05
N GLY A 132 -0.41 -4.07 10.87
CA GLY A 132 -1.26 -3.37 9.91
C GLY A 132 -2.46 -4.21 9.46
N MET A 133 -2.29 -5.52 9.25
CA MET A 133 -3.41 -6.42 8.97
C MET A 133 -4.42 -6.48 10.12
N VAL A 134 -3.94 -6.63 11.36
CA VAL A 134 -4.80 -6.66 12.55
C VAL A 134 -5.53 -5.33 12.72
N LEU A 135 -4.82 -4.20 12.61
CA LEU A 135 -5.41 -2.87 12.69
C LEU A 135 -6.44 -2.64 11.58
N SER A 136 -6.18 -3.15 10.37
CA SER A 136 -7.12 -3.06 9.26
C SER A 136 -8.39 -3.84 9.55
N LEU A 137 -8.27 -5.08 10.01
CA LEU A 137 -9.41 -5.88 10.42
C LEU A 137 -10.26 -5.16 11.48
N LEU A 138 -9.64 -4.71 12.56
CA LEU A 138 -10.32 -3.99 13.64
C LEU A 138 -10.97 -2.68 13.12
N GLY A 139 -10.25 -1.95 12.26
CA GLY A 139 -10.72 -0.71 11.66
C GLY A 139 -11.95 -0.89 10.78
N PHE A 140 -11.97 -1.93 9.94
CA PHE A 140 -13.13 -2.26 9.12
C PHE A 140 -14.30 -2.77 9.96
N SER A 141 -14.06 -3.57 11.00
CA SER A 141 -15.10 -4.02 11.92
C SER A 141 -15.75 -2.87 12.69
N TRP A 142 -15.00 -1.82 13.02
CA TRP A 142 -15.53 -0.65 13.72
C TRP A 142 -16.28 0.30 12.77
N ASN A 143 -15.61 0.78 11.73
CA ASN A 143 -16.21 1.68 10.74
C ASN A 143 -15.42 1.62 9.43
N ALA A 144 -15.86 0.73 8.54
CA ALA A 144 -15.20 0.52 7.26
C ALA A 144 -15.10 1.81 6.42
N GLY A 145 -16.15 2.63 6.37
CA GLY A 145 -16.16 3.86 5.57
C GLY A 145 -15.10 4.87 6.02
N VAL A 146 -15.03 5.15 7.32
CA VAL A 146 -14.03 6.06 7.90
C VAL A 146 -12.63 5.48 7.79
N PHE A 147 -12.44 4.20 8.14
CA PHE A 147 -11.12 3.58 8.11
C PHE A 147 -10.52 3.56 6.71
N THR A 148 -11.33 3.19 5.71
CA THR A 148 -10.93 3.17 4.29
C THR A 148 -10.37 4.53 3.86
N PHE A 149 -11.03 5.63 4.22
CA PHE A 149 -10.53 6.96 3.85
C PHE A 149 -9.35 7.42 4.73
N ALA A 150 -9.49 7.30 6.05
CA ALA A 150 -8.57 7.93 6.99
C ALA A 150 -7.23 7.19 7.13
N ALA A 151 -7.22 5.85 7.10
CA ALA A 151 -6.00 5.09 7.37
C ALA A 151 -4.89 5.32 6.32
N PRO A 152 -5.17 5.26 5.00
CA PRO A 152 -4.16 5.55 3.98
C PRO A 152 -3.59 6.97 4.07
N VAL A 153 -4.44 7.95 4.38
CA VAL A 153 -4.03 9.35 4.57
C VAL A 153 -3.14 9.48 5.80
N ALA A 154 -3.63 9.06 6.97
CA ALA A 154 -2.91 9.17 8.24
C ALA A 154 -1.56 8.44 8.21
N LEU A 155 -1.51 7.24 7.67
CA LEU A 155 -0.29 6.45 7.58
C LEU A 155 0.71 7.03 6.55
N THR A 156 0.23 7.68 5.48
CA THR A 156 1.11 8.43 4.56
C THR A 156 1.85 9.56 5.27
N PHE A 157 1.14 10.34 6.10
CA PHE A 157 1.74 11.41 6.91
C PHE A 157 2.65 10.85 8.01
N LEU A 158 2.24 9.78 8.68
CA LEU A 158 3.07 9.15 9.71
C LEU A 158 4.40 8.67 9.12
N LEU A 159 4.36 8.04 7.95
CA LEU A 159 5.56 7.53 7.27
C LEU A 159 6.54 8.66 6.89
N GLN A 160 6.10 9.92 6.75
CA GLN A 160 7.00 11.08 6.51
C GLN A 160 7.87 11.45 7.70
N SER A 161 7.48 11.03 8.89
CA SER A 161 8.24 11.31 10.10
C SER A 161 9.51 10.44 10.22
N PHE A 162 9.68 9.46 9.33
CA PHE A 162 10.76 8.47 9.31
C PHE A 162 11.57 8.57 8.01
#